data_AF-A0A955YN76-F1
#
_entry.id   AF-A0A955YN76-F1
#
_cell.length_a   1.000
_cell.length_b   1.000
_cell.length_c   1.000
_cell.angle_alpha   90.00
_cell.angle_beta   90.00
_cell.angle_gamma   90.00
#
_symmetry.space_group_name_H-M   'P 1'
#
loop_
_entity.id
_entity.type
_entity.pdbx_description
1 polymer ?
#
loop_
_entity_poly.entity_id
_entity_poly.type
_entity_poly.pdbx_seq_one_letter_code
_entity_poly.pdbx_strand_id
1 'polypeptide(L)'
;EGLEAIVALPGVAVQDKLRLLVHAAFPSTEAVEREVRLQSEVFSFAKDEPAARAAVVASYRRFRDACAALLEEGAKEGLTTTTDREWAYLFIHALIDGLTFQLAVQPELDLAGLRVRLERVILALAEGAADPRPGERGGDCVASEPVPGSAPD
;
A
#
# COMPACT_ATOMS: atom_id res chain seq x y z
N GLU A 1 13.51 5.63 -12.23
CA GLU A 1 12.83 6.78 -12.86
C GLU A 1 11.33 6.57 -13.13
N GLY A 2 10.70 5.44 -12.74
CA GLY A 2 9.35 5.09 -13.24
C GLY A 2 8.14 5.76 -12.56
N LEU A 3 8.10 5.84 -11.23
CA LEU A 3 6.88 6.23 -10.49
C LEU A 3 6.50 7.70 -10.73
N GLU A 4 7.43 8.62 -10.49
CA GLU A 4 7.23 10.06 -10.67
C GLU A 4 6.95 10.41 -12.13
N ALA A 5 7.58 9.71 -13.08
CA ALA A 5 7.34 9.90 -14.51
C ALA A 5 5.91 9.51 -14.92
N ILE A 6 5.37 8.41 -14.36
CA ILE A 6 3.98 7.99 -14.63
C ILE A 6 2.98 9.00 -14.07
N VAL A 7 3.20 9.49 -12.85
CA VAL A 7 2.34 10.52 -12.24
C VAL A 7 2.37 11.82 -13.07
N ALA A 8 3.54 12.20 -13.58
CA ALA A 8 3.73 13.42 -14.35
C ALA A 8 3.23 13.36 -15.82
N LEU A 9 2.67 12.23 -16.29
CA LEU A 9 2.23 12.09 -17.68
C LEU A 9 1.13 13.10 -18.04
N PRO A 10 1.36 14.03 -18.98
CA PRO A 10 0.37 15.03 -19.35
C PRO A 10 -0.73 14.43 -20.22
N GLY A 11 -1.99 14.84 -19.98
CA GLY A 11 -3.14 14.46 -20.81
C GLY A 11 -3.58 12.99 -20.69
N VAL A 12 -3.02 12.24 -19.74
CA VAL A 12 -3.44 10.88 -19.40
C VAL A 12 -4.39 10.95 -18.21
N ALA A 13 -5.53 10.26 -18.30
CA ALA A 13 -6.50 10.20 -17.20
C ALA A 13 -5.91 9.51 -15.96
N VAL A 14 -6.33 9.92 -14.76
CA VAL A 14 -5.81 9.36 -13.50
C VAL A 14 -5.99 7.85 -13.42
N GLN A 15 -7.09 7.33 -13.94
CA GLN A 15 -7.37 5.88 -13.99
C GLN A 15 -6.32 5.12 -14.80
N ASP A 16 -5.87 5.69 -15.92
CA ASP A 16 -4.85 5.09 -16.77
C ASP A 16 -3.46 5.19 -16.12
N LYS A 17 -3.15 6.32 -15.47
CA LYS A 17 -1.91 6.45 -14.67
C LYS A 17 -1.87 5.42 -13.55
N LEU A 18 -2.99 5.20 -12.86
CA LEU A 18 -3.12 4.19 -11.81
C LEU A 18 -2.89 2.77 -12.36
N ARG A 19 -3.50 2.43 -13.50
CA ARG A 19 -3.26 1.14 -14.17
C ARG A 19 -1.80 0.97 -14.54
N LEU A 20 -1.15 2.00 -15.10
CA LEU A 20 0.28 1.97 -15.40
C LEU A 20 1.13 1.74 -14.15
N LEU A 21 0.80 2.39 -13.03
CA LEU A 21 1.48 2.16 -11.76
C LEU A 21 1.32 0.73 -11.25
N VAL A 22 0.10 0.17 -11.25
CA VAL A 22 -0.15 -1.20 -10.81
C VAL A 22 0.64 -2.19 -11.67
N HIS A 23 0.66 -1.99 -12.99
CA HIS A 23 1.44 -2.82 -13.90
C HIS A 23 2.95 -2.69 -13.68
N ALA A 24 3.44 -1.49 -13.37
CA ALA A 24 4.84 -1.24 -13.07
C ALA A 24 5.28 -1.83 -11.73
N ALA A 25 4.39 -1.83 -10.72
CA ALA A 25 4.65 -2.41 -9.40
C ALA A 25 4.67 -3.94 -9.44
N PHE A 26 3.84 -4.54 -10.30
CA PHE A 26 3.68 -6.00 -10.39
C PHE A 26 4.03 -6.52 -11.78
N PRO A 27 5.23 -6.32 -12.36
CA PRO A 27 5.48 -6.55 -13.80
C PRO A 27 5.49 -8.03 -14.21
N SER A 28 6.02 -8.91 -13.36
CA SER A 28 5.88 -10.37 -13.45
C SER A 28 6.04 -10.98 -12.05
N THR A 29 5.65 -12.23 -11.88
CA THR A 29 5.86 -12.95 -10.61
C THR A 29 7.35 -13.08 -10.30
N GLU A 30 8.21 -13.43 -11.28
CA GLU A 30 9.66 -13.55 -11.04
C GLU A 30 10.30 -12.22 -10.67
N ALA A 31 9.81 -11.12 -11.24
CA ALA A 31 10.28 -9.79 -10.89
C ALA A 31 9.91 -9.41 -9.45
N VAL A 32 8.70 -9.76 -9.02
CA VAL A 32 8.23 -9.55 -7.63
C VAL A 32 9.03 -10.40 -6.65
N GLU A 33 9.24 -11.69 -6.94
CA GLU A 33 10.08 -12.56 -6.09
C GLU A 33 11.50 -12.02 -5.91
N ARG A 34 12.13 -11.59 -7.02
CA ARG A 34 13.47 -11.00 -6.99
C ARG A 34 13.49 -9.72 -6.16
N GLU A 35 12.49 -8.87 -6.32
CA GLU A 35 12.36 -7.62 -5.59
C GLU A 35 12.21 -7.88 -4.08
N VAL A 36 11.34 -8.81 -3.67
CA VAL A 36 11.15 -9.16 -2.25
C VAL A 36 12.43 -9.69 -1.61
N ARG A 37 13.20 -10.51 -2.34
CA ARG A 37 14.50 -11.00 -1.86
C ARG A 37 15.46 -9.85 -1.62
N LEU A 38 15.60 -8.95 -2.60
CA LEU A 38 16.45 -7.77 -2.49
C LEU A 38 16.01 -6.85 -1.34
N GLN A 39 14.71 -6.57 -1.23
CA GLN A 39 14.17 -5.73 -0.16
C GLN A 39 14.44 -6.34 1.22
N SER A 40 14.35 -7.66 1.36
CA SER A 40 14.67 -8.35 2.63
C SER A 40 16.13 -8.15 3.04
N GLU A 41 17.06 -8.21 2.08
CA GLU A 41 18.48 -7.93 2.32
C GLU A 41 18.71 -6.46 2.69
N VAL A 42 18.11 -5.53 1.93
CA VAL A 42 18.20 -4.08 2.17
C VAL A 42 17.65 -3.71 3.54
N PHE A 43 16.48 -4.23 3.93
CA PHE A 43 15.88 -3.96 5.23
C PHE A 43 16.68 -4.59 6.38
N SER A 44 17.30 -5.74 6.15
CA SER A 44 18.21 -6.33 7.14
C SER A 44 19.43 -5.44 7.36
N PHE A 45 20.08 -5.01 6.27
CA PHE A 45 21.26 -4.14 6.32
C PHE A 45 20.95 -2.76 6.94
N ALA A 46 19.80 -2.17 6.61
CA ALA A 46 19.40 -0.85 7.08
C ALA A 46 19.14 -0.79 8.60
N LYS A 47 19.00 -1.92 9.31
CA LYS A 47 18.84 -1.92 10.78
C LYS A 47 20.06 -1.30 11.46
N ASP A 48 21.24 -1.64 10.99
CA ASP A 48 22.51 -1.28 11.62
C ASP A 48 23.21 -0.12 10.91
N GLU A 49 22.77 0.24 9.69
CA GLU A 49 23.41 1.27 8.86
C GLU A 49 22.53 2.51 8.66
N PRO A 50 22.81 3.64 9.35
CA PRO A 50 21.96 4.82 9.33
C PRO A 50 21.75 5.44 7.94
N ALA A 51 22.76 5.41 7.09
CA ALA A 51 22.67 5.93 5.73
C ALA A 51 21.72 5.10 4.86
N ALA A 52 21.77 3.77 4.99
CA ALA A 52 20.84 2.87 4.30
C ALA A 52 19.42 3.05 4.81
N ARG A 53 19.22 3.17 6.14
CA ARG A 53 17.91 3.49 6.72
C ARG A 53 17.34 4.80 6.19
N ALA A 54 18.16 5.85 6.11
CA ALA A 54 17.74 7.14 5.57
C ALA A 54 17.33 7.04 4.09
N ALA A 55 18.06 6.26 3.29
CA ALA A 55 17.71 6.01 1.89
C ALA A 55 16.39 5.25 1.74
N VAL A 56 16.16 4.21 2.55
CA VAL A 56 14.88 3.48 2.59
C VAL A 56 13.74 4.45 2.94
N VAL A 57 13.85 5.20 4.03
CA VAL A 57 12.82 6.17 4.45
C VAL A 57 12.55 7.21 3.36
N ALA A 58 13.59 7.70 2.67
CA ALA A 58 13.44 8.62 1.56
C ALA A 58 12.67 8.00 0.39
N SER A 59 12.92 6.73 0.07
CA SER A 59 12.18 5.97 -0.95
C SER A 59 10.68 5.88 -0.62
N TYR A 60 10.36 5.49 0.62
CA TYR A 60 8.97 5.43 1.12
C TYR A 60 8.26 6.78 1.04
N ARG A 61 8.96 7.88 1.38
CA ARG A 61 8.41 9.24 1.25
C ARG A 61 8.10 9.60 -0.20
N ARG A 62 9.00 9.30 -1.14
CA ARG A 62 8.74 9.57 -2.58
C ARG A 62 7.52 8.80 -3.08
N PHE A 63 7.40 7.53 -2.69
CA PHE A 63 6.24 6.73 -3.05
C PHE A 63 4.94 7.32 -2.47
N ARG A 64 4.95 7.73 -1.20
CA ARG A 64 3.83 8.45 -0.58
C ARG A 64 3.45 9.71 -1.35
N ASP A 65 4.43 10.56 -1.65
CA ASP A 65 4.17 11.84 -2.27
C ASP A 65 3.60 11.66 -3.69
N ALA A 66 4.04 10.63 -4.42
CA ALA A 66 3.47 10.25 -5.71
C ALA A 66 2.02 9.72 -5.60
N CYS A 67 1.72 8.87 -4.61
CA CYS A 67 0.35 8.43 -4.36
C CYS A 67 -0.57 9.60 -3.98
N ALA A 68 -0.10 10.51 -3.13
CA ALA A 68 -0.84 11.70 -2.74
C ALA A 68 -1.16 12.60 -3.95
N ALA A 69 -0.19 12.79 -4.85
CA ALA A 69 -0.39 13.53 -6.09
C ALA A 69 -1.47 12.91 -6.99
N LEU A 70 -1.48 11.58 -7.15
CA LEU A 70 -2.52 10.90 -7.92
C LEU A 70 -3.90 10.98 -7.28
N LEU A 71 -3.98 10.88 -5.94
CA LEU A 71 -5.23 11.10 -5.22
C LEU A 71 -5.74 12.54 -5.41
N GLU A 72 -4.84 13.52 -5.44
CA GLU A 72 -5.23 14.92 -5.69
C GLU A 72 -5.70 15.15 -7.14
N GLU A 73 -5.02 14.57 -8.13
CA GLU A 73 -5.49 14.60 -9.52
C GLU A 73 -6.84 13.91 -9.67
N GLY A 74 -7.02 12.73 -9.04
CA GLY A 74 -8.29 12.02 -9.01
C GLY A 74 -9.41 12.85 -8.38
N ALA A 75 -9.11 13.66 -7.37
CA ALA A 75 -10.09 14.56 -6.76
C ALA A 75 -10.55 15.65 -7.73
N LYS A 76 -9.62 16.20 -8.53
CA LYS A 76 -9.93 17.22 -9.55
C LYS A 76 -10.80 16.65 -10.67
N GLU A 77 -10.64 15.37 -10.98
CA GLU A 77 -11.46 14.63 -11.96
C GLU A 77 -12.78 14.10 -11.38
N GLY A 78 -13.04 14.30 -10.08
CA GLY A 78 -14.26 13.80 -9.41
C GLY A 78 -14.25 12.29 -9.15
N LEU A 79 -13.09 11.64 -9.27
CA LEU A 79 -12.90 10.21 -9.08
C LEU A 79 -12.59 9.84 -7.63
N THR A 80 -11.96 10.75 -6.87
CA THR A 80 -11.70 10.54 -5.44
C THR A 80 -12.60 11.43 -4.56
N THR A 81 -13.37 10.83 -3.67
CA THR A 81 -14.28 11.47 -2.71
C THR A 81 -13.81 11.35 -1.26
N THR A 82 -12.79 10.51 -0.98
CA THR A 82 -12.23 10.39 0.38
C THR A 82 -11.65 11.72 0.86
N THR A 83 -12.02 12.11 2.08
CA THR A 83 -11.51 13.31 2.76
C THR A 83 -10.21 13.03 3.52
N ASP A 84 -9.91 11.76 3.80
CA ASP A 84 -8.71 11.32 4.51
C ASP A 84 -7.70 10.69 3.55
N ARG A 85 -6.90 11.57 2.94
CA ARG A 85 -5.89 11.18 1.95
C ARG A 85 -4.71 10.44 2.57
N GLU A 86 -4.38 10.75 3.82
CA GLU A 86 -3.30 10.09 4.54
C GLU A 86 -3.66 8.63 4.80
N TRP A 87 -4.87 8.39 5.30
CA TRP A 87 -5.37 7.04 5.49
C TRP A 87 -5.46 6.27 4.15
N ALA A 88 -5.99 6.90 3.09
CA ALA A 88 -6.11 6.26 1.78
C ALA A 88 -4.74 5.83 1.22
N TYR A 89 -3.72 6.69 1.35
CA TYR A 89 -2.35 6.33 1.01
C TYR A 89 -1.84 5.13 1.81
N LEU A 90 -1.97 5.17 3.15
CA LEU A 90 -1.48 4.10 4.03
C LEU A 90 -2.13 2.76 3.69
N PHE A 91 -3.43 2.78 3.39
CA PHE A 91 -4.16 1.59 2.96
C PHE A 91 -3.62 1.04 1.63
N ILE A 92 -3.47 1.89 0.61
CA ILE A 92 -2.95 1.48 -0.70
C ILE A 92 -1.55 0.89 -0.56
N HIS A 93 -0.70 1.54 0.23
CA HIS A 93 0.65 1.06 0.49
C HIS A 93 0.66 -0.31 1.16
N ALA A 94 -0.10 -0.47 2.25
CA ALA A 94 -0.17 -1.74 2.98
C ALA A 94 -0.73 -2.87 2.11
N LEU A 95 -1.69 -2.56 1.24
CA LEU A 95 -2.25 -3.51 0.28
C LEU A 95 -1.20 -3.95 -0.75
N ILE A 96 -0.44 -3.01 -1.32
CA ILE A 96 0.63 -3.32 -2.28
C ILE A 96 1.71 -4.18 -1.61
N ASP A 97 2.16 -3.82 -0.42
CA ASP A 97 3.16 -4.60 0.33
C ASP A 97 2.65 -6.01 0.61
N GLY A 98 1.43 -6.14 1.14
CA GLY A 98 0.83 -7.43 1.46
C GLY A 98 0.73 -8.34 0.23
N LEU A 99 0.27 -7.81 -0.90
CA LEU A 99 0.17 -8.55 -2.16
C LEU A 99 1.55 -8.91 -2.74
N THR A 100 2.54 -8.03 -2.57
CA THR A 100 3.92 -8.25 -3.00
C THR A 100 4.55 -9.42 -2.25
N PHE A 101 4.42 -9.44 -0.92
CA PHE A 101 4.88 -10.57 -0.10
C PHE A 101 4.08 -11.85 -0.39
N GLN A 102 2.76 -11.74 -0.56
CA GLN A 102 1.93 -12.90 -0.87
C GLN A 102 2.34 -13.55 -2.21
N LEU A 103 2.54 -12.75 -3.26
CA LEU A 103 3.00 -13.24 -4.56
C LEU A 103 4.39 -13.89 -4.49
N ALA A 104 5.29 -13.36 -3.66
CA ALA A 104 6.62 -13.95 -3.50
C ALA A 104 6.60 -15.31 -2.78
N VAL A 105 5.57 -15.60 -1.98
CA VAL A 105 5.41 -16.88 -1.26
C VAL A 105 4.49 -17.85 -2.02
N GLN A 106 3.55 -17.33 -2.81
CA GLN A 106 2.59 -18.08 -3.62
C GLN A 106 2.66 -17.61 -5.09
N PRO A 107 3.73 -17.94 -5.81
CA PRO A 107 3.95 -17.45 -7.18
C PRO A 107 2.94 -17.96 -8.21
N GLU A 108 2.21 -19.02 -7.88
CA GLU A 108 1.10 -19.57 -8.67
C GLU A 108 -0.16 -18.70 -8.68
N LEU A 109 -0.21 -17.64 -7.86
CA LEU A 109 -1.35 -16.73 -7.85
C LEU A 109 -1.51 -16.03 -9.21
N ASP A 110 -2.77 -15.85 -9.62
CA ASP A 110 -3.12 -15.14 -10.84
C ASP A 110 -2.78 -13.65 -10.72
N LEU A 111 -1.58 -13.31 -11.20
CA LEU A 111 -1.06 -11.95 -11.23
C LEU A 111 -1.99 -11.00 -12.02
N ALA A 112 -2.55 -11.46 -13.13
CA ALA A 112 -3.44 -10.63 -13.94
C ALA A 112 -4.74 -10.33 -13.18
N GLY A 113 -5.34 -11.35 -12.55
CA GLY A 113 -6.48 -11.19 -11.68
C GLY A 113 -6.20 -10.29 -10.47
N LEU A 114 -5.00 -10.36 -9.90
CA LEU A 114 -4.57 -9.52 -8.79
C LEU A 114 -4.47 -8.05 -9.20
N ARG A 115 -3.84 -7.74 -10.34
CA ARG A 115 -3.76 -6.37 -10.87
C ARG A 115 -5.16 -5.78 -11.07
N VAL A 116 -6.08 -6.53 -11.68
CA VAL A 116 -7.48 -6.09 -11.89
C VAL A 116 -8.19 -5.83 -10.55
N ARG A 117 -8.00 -6.68 -9.55
CA ARG A 117 -8.59 -6.46 -8.21
C ARG A 117 -8.00 -5.23 -7.53
N LEU A 118 -6.69 -5.04 -7.61
CA LEU A 118 -6.00 -3.89 -7.02
C LEU A 118 -6.47 -2.58 -7.67
N GLU A 119 -6.56 -2.53 -9.00
CA GLU A 119 -7.15 -1.39 -9.72
C GLU A 119 -8.55 -1.06 -9.20
N ARG A 120 -9.43 -2.07 -9.07
CA ARG A 120 -10.80 -1.87 -8.57
C ARG A 120 -10.84 -1.37 -7.13
N VAL A 121 -10.00 -1.91 -6.25
CA VAL A 121 -9.96 -1.49 -4.84
C VAL A 121 -9.48 -0.05 -4.73
N ILE A 122 -8.44 0.32 -5.47
CA ILE A 122 -7.93 1.70 -5.45
C ILE A 122 -8.97 2.68 -6.02
N LEU A 123 -9.68 2.29 -7.08
CA LEU A 123 -10.80 3.08 -7.61
C LEU A 123 -11.99 3.16 -6.64
N ALA A 124 -12.34 2.07 -5.94
CA ALA A 124 -13.44 2.08 -4.97
C ALA A 124 -13.12 2.91 -3.71
N LEU A 125 -11.85 2.92 -3.28
CA LEU A 125 -11.34 3.80 -2.21
C LEU A 125 -11.36 5.25 -2.64
N ALA A 126 -10.98 5.51 -3.90
CA ALA A 126 -11.13 6.82 -4.49
C ALA A 126 -12.61 7.23 -4.39
N GLU A 127 -13.55 6.44 -4.88
CA GLU A 127 -14.98 6.77 -4.88
C GLU A 127 -15.64 6.88 -3.49
N GLY A 128 -14.92 6.56 -2.40
CA GLY A 128 -15.45 6.59 -1.02
C GLY A 128 -16.47 5.49 -0.73
N ALA A 129 -16.60 4.53 -1.65
CA ALA A 129 -17.49 3.38 -1.53
C ALA A 129 -16.90 2.27 -0.65
N ALA A 130 -15.58 2.24 -0.52
CA ALA A 130 -14.87 1.37 0.42
C ALA A 130 -14.25 2.25 1.51
N ASP A 131 -14.91 2.35 2.66
CA ASP A 131 -14.23 2.76 3.90
C ASP A 131 -13.89 1.50 4.71
N PRO A 132 -12.75 0.84 4.46
CA PRO A 132 -12.30 -0.33 5.20
C PRO A 132 -11.61 0.04 6.51
N ARG A 133 -11.75 1.29 7.01
CA ARG A 133 -11.31 1.61 8.37
C ARG A 133 -11.96 0.59 9.31
N PRO A 134 -11.19 -0.06 10.20
CA PRO A 134 -11.79 -0.79 11.30
C PRO A 134 -12.61 0.25 12.05
N GLY A 135 -13.94 0.14 11.96
CA GLY A 135 -14.82 1.14 12.55
C GLY A 135 -14.40 1.36 13.99
N GLU A 136 -14.34 2.61 14.42
CA GLU A 136 -14.50 2.93 15.84
C GLU A 136 -15.90 2.44 16.23
N ARG A 137 -16.03 1.13 16.49
CA ARG A 137 -17.12 0.60 17.28
C ARG A 137 -16.87 1.17 18.67
N GLY A 138 -17.46 2.33 18.92
CA GLY A 138 -17.52 2.92 20.24
C GLY A 138 -18.03 1.89 21.23
N GLY A 139 -17.38 1.86 22.39
CA GLY A 139 -17.92 1.31 23.63
C GLY A 139 -18.34 -0.16 23.55
N ASP A 140 -17.40 -1.06 23.79
CA ASP A 140 -17.49 -1.86 25.01
C ASP A 140 -16.10 -2.42 25.30
N CYS A 141 -15.49 -1.83 26.33
CA CYS A 141 -14.42 -2.52 27.04
C CYS A 141 -15.04 -3.81 27.57
N VAL A 142 -14.77 -4.93 26.91
CA VAL A 142 -14.96 -6.24 27.55
C VAL A 142 -14.06 -6.19 28.78
N ALA A 143 -14.69 -6.02 29.94
CA ALA A 143 -14.01 -6.14 31.22
C ALA A 143 -13.27 -7.48 31.18
N SER A 144 -11.94 -7.41 31.16
CA SER A 144 -11.09 -8.56 31.33
C SER A 144 -11.46 -9.20 32.67
N GLU A 145 -12.07 -10.39 32.61
CA GLU A 145 -12.34 -11.18 33.79
C GLU A 145 -11.01 -11.44 34.53
N PRO A 146 -10.96 -11.27 35.86
CA PRO A 146 -9.75 -11.54 36.61
C PRO A 146 -9.42 -13.04 36.54
N VAL A 147 -8.19 -13.35 36.15
CA VAL A 147 -7.63 -14.71 36.19
C VAL A 147 -7.61 -15.18 37.66
N PRO A 148 -8.33 -16.25 38.02
CA PRO A 148 -8.27 -16.79 39.36
C PRO A 148 -7.04 -17.70 39.47
N GLY A 149 -6.10 -17.35 40.34
CA GLY A 149 -5.01 -18.26 40.72
C GLY A 149 -3.64 -17.61 40.77
N SER A 150 -3.44 -16.67 41.68
CA SER A 150 -2.11 -16.35 42.22
C SER A 150 -2.31 -15.90 43.67
N ALA A 151 -2.55 -16.86 44.55
CA ALA A 151 -2.31 -16.66 45.97
C ALA A 151 -0.78 -16.72 46.19
N PRO A 152 -0.19 -15.76 46.93
CA PRO A 152 1.22 -15.81 47.28
C PRO A 152 1.43 -16.74 48.47
N ASP A 153 2.35 -17.69 48.32
CA ASP A 153 3.21 -18.22 49.40
C ASP A 153 4.66 -17.91 49.04
#